data_AF-A0A2M6W027-F1
#
_entry.id   AF-A0A2M6W027-F1
#
_cell.length_a   1.000
_cell.length_b   1.000
_cell.length_c   1.000
_cell.angle_alpha   90.00
_cell.angle_beta   90.00
_cell.angle_gamma   90.00
#
_symmetry.space_group_name_H-M   'P 1'
#
loop_
_entity.id
_entity.type
_entity.pdbx_description
1 polymer ?
#
loop_
_entity_poly.entity_id
_entity_poly.type
_entity_poly.pdbx_seq_one_letter_code
_entity_poly.pdbx_strand_id
1 'polypeptide(L)'
;MGIFDSIFGKTHTWSPVEKLVSRQEIRQIVSHFKIPSLTKEEEGIIEGAIDTRRRGDGTISLRQIDETLRQLRRERKLSSDVDRVSVMKVFEKYFHTKFNK
;
A
#
# COMPACT_ATOMS: atom_id res chain seq x y z
N MET A 1 4.28 -22.24 -3.50
CA MET A 1 2.84 -22.53 -3.37
C MET A 1 2.10 -21.21 -3.32
N GLY A 2 1.24 -20.99 -4.31
CA GLY A 2 0.61 -19.70 -4.58
C GLY A 2 -0.59 -19.45 -3.69
N ILE A 3 -0.69 -18.23 -3.18
CA ILE A 3 -1.88 -17.70 -2.50
C ILE A 3 -2.51 -16.69 -3.46
N PHE A 4 -3.08 -17.18 -4.57
CA PHE A 4 -3.86 -16.34 -5.49
C PHE A 4 -5.34 -16.73 -5.54
N ASP A 5 -5.74 -17.76 -4.79
CA ASP A 5 -7.11 -18.22 -4.74
C ASP A 5 -7.82 -17.68 -3.50
N SER A 6 -8.82 -16.80 -3.73
CA SER A 6 -9.94 -16.45 -2.84
C SER A 6 -10.07 -14.96 -2.50
N ILE A 7 -10.33 -14.09 -3.48
CA ILE A 7 -10.72 -12.70 -3.19
C ILE A 7 -11.92 -12.24 -4.04
N PHE A 8 -13.04 -12.96 -3.96
CA PHE A 8 -14.34 -12.40 -4.38
C PHE A 8 -15.50 -12.62 -3.39
N GLY A 9 -15.25 -13.24 -2.22
CA GLY A 9 -16.31 -13.53 -1.24
C GLY A 9 -15.92 -13.54 0.25
N LYS A 10 -14.66 -13.29 0.61
CA LYS A 10 -14.23 -13.15 2.01
C LYS A 10 -13.71 -11.74 2.22
N THR A 11 -14.16 -11.07 3.27
CA THR A 11 -13.63 -9.78 3.74
C THR A 11 -12.10 -9.88 3.84
N HIS A 12 -11.40 -9.30 2.86
CA HIS A 12 -9.93 -9.32 2.83
C HIS A 12 -9.41 -8.57 4.05
N THR A 13 -8.99 -9.31 5.07
CA THR A 13 -8.50 -8.75 6.33
C THR A 13 -7.00 -8.54 6.18
N TRP A 14 -6.61 -7.30 5.91
CA TRP A 14 -5.19 -6.94 5.82
C TRP A 14 -4.49 -7.15 7.16
N SER A 15 -3.27 -7.69 7.11
CA SER A 15 -2.49 -7.93 8.32
C SER A 15 -2.30 -6.63 9.13
N PRO A 16 -2.63 -6.63 10.44
CA PRO A 16 -2.39 -5.50 11.33
C PRO A 16 -0.94 -5.48 11.85
N VAL A 17 -0.11 -6.46 11.48
CA VAL A 17 1.27 -6.56 11.95
C VAL A 17 2.09 -5.43 11.33
N GLU A 18 2.61 -4.58 12.20
CA GLU A 18 3.49 -3.49 11.81
C GLU A 18 4.88 -4.01 11.46
N LYS A 19 5.43 -3.48 10.37
CA LYS A 19 6.76 -3.85 9.87
C LYS A 19 7.56 -2.60 9.57
N LEU A 20 8.86 -2.65 9.82
CA LEU A 20 9.77 -1.54 9.51
C LEU A 20 9.99 -1.46 8.00
N VAL A 21 9.43 -0.41 7.38
CA VAL A 21 9.56 -0.14 5.95
C VAL A 21 10.15 1.24 5.82
N SER A 22 11.33 1.41 5.23
CA SER A 22 11.94 2.73 5.08
C SER A 22 11.22 3.59 4.04
N ARG A 23 11.43 4.91 4.08
CA ARG A 23 10.87 5.84 3.09
C ARG A 23 11.32 5.50 1.66
N GLN A 24 12.57 5.12 1.50
CA GLN A 24 13.11 4.71 0.21
C GLN A 24 12.39 3.47 -0.34
N GLU A 25 12.05 2.52 0.52
CA GLU A 25 11.30 1.32 0.13
C GLU A 25 9.87 1.65 -0.26
N ILE A 26 9.20 2.56 0.47
CA ILE A 26 7.85 3.04 0.12
C ILE A 26 7.86 3.68 -1.26
N ARG A 27 8.82 4.58 -1.51
CA ARG A 27 8.99 5.22 -2.82
C ARG A 27 9.20 4.19 -3.94
N GLN A 28 9.99 3.16 -3.70
CA GLN A 28 10.19 2.07 -4.66
C GLN A 28 8.94 1.20 -4.85
N ILE A 29 8.07 1.06 -3.85
CA ILE A 29 6.84 0.25 -3.92
C ILE A 29 5.75 1.00 -4.70
N VAL A 30 5.57 2.29 -4.39
CA VAL A 30 4.48 3.13 -4.90
C VAL A 30 4.75 3.63 -6.33
N SER A 31 5.99 3.54 -6.81
CA SER A 31 6.37 4.03 -8.14
C SER A 31 5.47 3.53 -9.28
N HIS A 32 5.12 4.42 -10.23
CA HIS A 32 4.34 4.11 -11.43
C HIS A 32 4.94 2.95 -12.25
N PHE A 33 6.25 2.73 -12.17
CA PHE A 33 6.90 1.58 -12.79
C PHE A 33 6.37 0.23 -12.27
N LYS A 34 5.90 0.19 -11.02
CA LYS A 34 5.28 -1.01 -10.41
C LYS A 34 3.76 -0.99 -10.46
N ILE A 35 3.17 0.20 -10.50
CA ILE A 35 1.72 0.39 -10.52
C ILE A 35 1.41 1.34 -11.68
N PRO A 36 1.22 0.82 -12.91
CA PRO A 36 1.02 1.65 -14.10
C PRO A 36 -0.21 2.58 -14.02
N SER A 37 -1.15 2.27 -13.12
CA SER A 37 -2.33 3.09 -12.86
C SER A 37 -2.07 4.30 -11.97
N LEU A 38 -0.85 4.47 -11.43
CA LEU A 38 -0.47 5.66 -10.67
C LEU A 38 0.20 6.69 -11.56
N THR A 39 -0.24 7.93 -11.44
CA THR A 39 0.48 9.08 -11.96
C THR A 39 1.60 9.50 -11.00
N LYS A 40 2.57 10.26 -11.51
CA LYS A 40 3.69 10.78 -10.71
C LYS A 40 3.22 11.69 -9.55
N GLU A 41 2.10 12.38 -9.71
CA GLU A 41 1.51 13.19 -8.64
C GLU A 41 0.91 12.31 -7.54
N GLU A 42 0.17 11.28 -7.92
CA GLU A 42 -0.44 10.33 -6.99
C GLU A 42 0.61 9.52 -6.22
N GLU A 43 1.74 9.19 -6.85
CA GLU A 43 2.89 8.63 -6.17
C GLU A 43 3.34 9.48 -4.98
N GLY A 44 3.49 10.79 -5.21
CA GLY A 44 3.91 11.73 -4.17
C GLY A 44 2.87 11.84 -3.05
N ILE A 45 1.59 11.84 -3.41
CA ILE A 45 0.48 11.89 -2.44
C ILE A 45 0.46 10.63 -1.57
N ILE A 46 0.60 9.44 -2.18
CA ILE A 46 0.59 8.17 -1.46
C ILE A 46 1.86 8.04 -0.62
N GLU A 47 3.05 8.33 -1.18
CA GLU A 47 4.31 8.33 -0.43
C GLU A 47 4.19 9.22 0.81
N GLY A 48 3.77 10.48 0.64
CA GLY A 48 3.63 11.42 1.74
C GLY A 48 2.61 11.00 2.78
N ALA A 49 1.46 10.45 2.35
CA ALA A 49 0.44 9.98 3.29
C ALA A 49 0.89 8.76 4.10
N ILE A 50 1.57 7.81 3.45
CA ILE A 50 2.14 6.64 4.11
C ILE A 50 3.28 7.05 5.05
N ASP A 51 4.15 7.96 4.63
CA ASP A 51 5.25 8.48 5.45
C ASP A 51 4.71 9.23 6.69
N THR A 52 3.64 10.01 6.52
CA THR A 52 2.94 10.65 7.64
C THR A 52 2.28 9.63 8.57
N ARG A 53 1.78 8.51 8.03
CA ARG A 53 1.13 7.45 8.82
C ARG A 53 2.12 6.67 9.68
N ARG A 54 3.37 6.51 9.23
CA ARG A 54 4.51 5.83 9.88
C ARG A 54 5.08 6.52 11.13
N ARG A 55 4.26 7.34 11.81
CA ARG A 55 4.58 8.24 12.92
C ARG A 55 5.91 7.93 13.65
N GLY A 56 7.03 8.52 13.20
CA GLY A 56 8.32 8.55 13.89
C GLY A 56 9.06 7.20 14.08
N ASP A 57 8.35 6.12 14.36
CA ASP A 57 8.85 4.75 14.52
C ASP A 57 9.21 4.09 13.18
N GLY A 58 8.68 4.63 12.07
CA GLY A 58 8.99 4.17 10.73
C GLY A 58 8.34 2.83 10.39
N THR A 59 7.42 2.34 11.21
CA THR A 59 6.71 1.07 10.99
C THR A 59 5.35 1.32 10.35
N ILE A 60 4.89 0.35 9.55
CA ILE A 60 3.54 0.37 8.98
C ILE A 60 3.01 -1.04 8.77
N SER A 61 1.70 -1.19 8.89
CA SER A 61 0.96 -2.42 8.57
C SER A 61 0.19 -2.29 7.25
N LEU A 62 -0.12 -3.42 6.62
CA LEU A 62 -0.98 -3.45 5.42
C LEU A 62 -2.36 -2.86 5.71
N ARG A 63 -2.90 -3.08 6.93
CA ARG A 63 -4.15 -2.47 7.36
C ARG A 63 -4.09 -0.94 7.38
N GLN A 64 -3.02 -0.36 7.95
CA GLN A 64 -2.85 1.09 7.98
C GLN A 64 -2.69 1.68 6.57
N ILE A 65 -2.06 0.95 5.64
CA ILE A 65 -1.96 1.36 4.23
C ILE A 65 -3.35 1.39 3.58
N ASP A 66 -4.15 0.33 3.73
CA ASP A 66 -5.52 0.29 3.20
C ASP A 66 -6.40 1.41 3.78
N GLU A 67 -6.30 1.67 5.09
CA GLU A 67 -6.97 2.79 5.76
C GLU A 67 -6.56 4.15 5.14
N THR A 68 -5.26 4.35 4.91
CA THR A 68 -4.70 5.57 4.31
C THR A 68 -5.21 5.77 2.88
N LEU A 69 -5.20 4.73 2.05
CA LEU A 69 -5.69 4.80 0.68
C LEU A 69 -7.21 5.07 0.63
N ARG A 70 -7.98 4.45 1.53
CA ARG A 70 -9.42 4.74 1.68
C ARG A 70 -9.68 6.17 2.10
N GLN A 71 -8.85 6.73 2.97
CA GLN A 71 -8.93 8.12 3.38
C GLN A 71 -8.63 9.06 2.20
N LEU A 72 -7.52 8.85 1.49
CA LEU A 72 -7.14 9.65 0.32
C LEU A 72 -8.21 9.64 -0.78
N ARG A 73 -8.82 8.48 -1.03
CA ARG A 73 -9.95 8.38 -1.97
C ARG A 73 -11.18 9.15 -1.49
N ARG A 74 -11.50 9.10 -0.19
CA ARG A 74 -12.60 9.90 0.39
C ARG A 74 -12.34 11.40 0.30
N GLU A 75 -11.08 11.81 0.45
CA GLU A 75 -10.62 13.20 0.30
C GLU A 75 -10.50 13.65 -1.16
N ARG A 76 -10.83 12.77 -2.14
CA ARG A 76 -10.66 13.02 -3.59
C ARG A 76 -9.25 13.44 -3.99
N LYS A 77 -8.24 13.01 -3.22
CA LYS A 77 -6.81 13.24 -3.50
C LYS A 77 -6.21 12.19 -4.44
N LEU A 78 -6.92 11.09 -4.67
CA LEU A 78 -6.57 10.07 -5.66
C LEU A 78 -7.65 10.06 -6.74
N SER A 79 -7.22 9.87 -7.99
CA SER A 79 -8.15 9.71 -9.10
C SER A 79 -8.99 8.45 -8.89
N SER A 80 -10.20 8.44 -9.46
CA SER A 80 -11.07 7.26 -9.38
C SER A 80 -10.46 6.03 -10.05
N ASP A 81 -9.51 6.23 -10.96
CA ASP A 81 -8.81 5.19 -11.72
C ASP A 81 -7.67 4.52 -10.92
N VAL A 82 -7.30 5.06 -9.75
CA VAL A 82 -6.33 4.41 -8.88
C VAL A 82 -6.98 3.21 -8.21
N ASP A 83 -6.64 2.04 -8.73
CA ASP A 83 -7.03 0.78 -8.12
C ASP A 83 -6.31 0.59 -6.78
N ARG A 84 -7.01 0.94 -5.69
CA ARG A 84 -6.60 0.61 -4.31
C ARG A 84 -6.12 -0.84 -4.19
N VAL A 85 -6.80 -1.75 -4.86
CA VAL A 85 -6.46 -3.19 -4.87
C VAL A 85 -5.08 -3.42 -5.49
N SER A 86 -4.75 -2.74 -6.58
CA SER A 86 -3.45 -2.84 -7.22
C SER A 86 -2.33 -2.35 -6.31
N VAL A 87 -2.52 -1.19 -5.66
CA VAL A 87 -1.56 -0.67 -4.67
C VAL A 87 -1.35 -1.67 -3.54
N MET A 88 -2.45 -2.17 -2.97
CA MET A 88 -2.39 -3.15 -1.86
C MET A 88 -1.69 -4.46 -2.24
N LYS A 89 -1.90 -4.97 -3.46
CA LYS A 89 -1.23 -6.18 -3.96
C LYS A 89 0.30 -6.01 -4.03
N VAL A 90 0.78 -4.84 -4.45
CA VAL A 90 2.23 -4.59 -4.50
C VAL A 90 2.82 -4.51 -3.08
N PHE A 91 2.12 -3.86 -2.15
CA PHE A 91 2.55 -3.83 -0.74
C PHE A 91 2.54 -5.22 -0.10
N GLU A 92 1.49 -6.00 -0.32
CA GLU A 92 1.39 -7.37 0.20
C GLU A 92 2.52 -8.25 -0.34
N LYS A 93 2.77 -8.21 -1.65
CA LYS A 93 3.89 -8.92 -2.26
C LYS A 93 5.23 -8.53 -1.63
N TYR A 94 5.46 -7.23 -1.42
CA TYR A 94 6.67 -6.75 -0.77
C TYR A 94 6.79 -7.24 0.68
N PHE A 95 5.71 -7.16 1.47
CA PHE A 95 5.70 -7.64 2.86
C PHE A 95 6.02 -9.14 2.93
N HIS A 96 5.43 -9.93 2.03
CA HIS A 96 5.69 -11.35 1.94
C HIS A 96 7.15 -11.64 1.57
N THR A 97 7.70 -10.95 0.56
CA THR A 97 9.09 -11.15 0.14
C THR A 97 10.10 -10.74 1.21
N LYS A 98 9.85 -9.65 1.95
CA LYS A 98 10.81 -9.12 2.93
C LYS A 98 10.72 -9.78 4.31
N PHE A 99 9.52 -10.10 4.78
CA PHE A 99 9.31 -10.50 6.18
C PHE A 99 8.87 -11.96 6.37
N ASN A 100 8.49 -12.67 5.30
CA ASN A 100 8.05 -14.06 5.39
C ASN A 100 9.19 -15.03 5.04
N LYS A 101 10.38 -14.77 5.59
CA LYS A 101 11.60 -15.56 5.35
C LYS A 101 11.77 -16.62 6.42
#